data_AF-A0AA91GJ88-F1
#
_entry.id   AF-A0AA91GJ88-F1
#
_cell.length_a   1.000
_cell.length_b   1.000
_cell.length_c   1.000
_cell.angle_alpha   90.00
_cell.angle_beta   90.00
_cell.angle_gamma   90.00
#
_symmetry.space_group_name_H-M   'P 1'
#
loop_
_entity.id
_entity.type
_entity.pdbx_description
1 polymer ?
#
loop_
_entity_poly.entity_id
_entity_poly.type
_entity_poly.pdbx_seq_one_letter_code
_entity_poly.pdbx_strand_id
1 'polypeptide(L)'
;MEIYSQNLVAVEDLLIAVQITDTNDLVVVQGEAIVDLAQFNLTPEEVEKFGKILRLINAKLAESFQKQFPATSVISEIRVKSA
;
A
#
# COMPACT_ATOMS: atom_id res chain seq x y z
N MET A 1 -1.82 10.76 27.43
CA MET A 1 -1.30 9.85 26.37
C MET A 1 -2.21 10.07 25.17
N GLU A 2 -1.76 10.85 24.19
CA GLU A 2 -2.60 11.22 23.05
C GLU A 2 -2.73 10.04 22.08
N ILE A 3 -3.98 9.70 21.72
CA ILE A 3 -4.30 8.63 20.79
C ILE A 3 -4.09 9.19 19.37
N TYR A 4 -2.97 8.86 18.74
CA TYR A 4 -2.61 9.38 17.41
C TYR A 4 -3.43 8.76 16.26
N SER A 5 -4.01 7.58 16.45
CA SER A 5 -4.64 6.80 15.38
C SER A 5 -5.94 7.37 14.82
N GLN A 6 -6.62 8.29 15.52
CA GLN A 6 -7.94 8.79 15.08
C GLN A 6 -7.90 9.53 13.74
N ASN A 7 -6.74 10.12 13.41
CA ASN A 7 -6.53 10.88 12.19
C ASN A 7 -5.65 10.14 11.17
N LEU A 8 -5.42 8.84 11.32
CA LEU A 8 -4.53 8.09 10.43
C LEU A 8 -5.28 7.07 9.57
N VAL A 9 -4.81 6.91 8.34
CA VAL A 9 -5.20 5.85 7.42
C VAL A 9 -3.95 5.14 6.92
N ALA A 10 -4.04 3.83 6.74
CA ALA A 10 -3.07 3.09 5.95
C ALA A 10 -3.61 2.98 4.53
N VAL A 11 -2.79 3.34 3.55
CA VAL A 11 -3.13 3.26 2.14
C VAL A 11 -2.14 2.36 1.45
N GLU A 12 -2.65 1.48 0.59
CA GLU A 12 -1.89 0.60 -0.28
C GLU A 12 -2.38 0.77 -1.72
N ASP A 13 -1.47 1.25 -2.56
CA ASP A 13 -1.65 1.52 -3.99
C ASP A 13 -0.78 0.54 -4.79
N LEU A 14 -1.43 -0.26 -5.62
CA LEU A 14 -0.81 -1.24 -6.50
C LEU A 14 -1.03 -0.83 -7.96
N LEU A 15 0.07 -0.63 -8.69
CA LEU A 15 0.06 -0.29 -10.11
C LEU A 15 0.79 -1.37 -10.89
N ILE A 16 0.08 -2.05 -11.79
CA ILE A 16 0.61 -3.10 -12.64
C ILE A 16 0.43 -2.69 -14.10
N ALA A 17 1.52 -2.52 -14.83
CA ALA A 17 1.47 -2.38 -16.28
C ALA A 17 1.60 -3.77 -16.93
N VAL A 18 0.55 -4.20 -17.62
CA VAL A 18 0.48 -5.50 -18.29
C VAL A 18 0.46 -5.26 -19.80
N GLN A 19 1.38 -5.90 -20.52
CA GLN A 19 1.35 -5.95 -21.98
C GLN A 19 0.48 -7.12 -22.42
N ILE A 20 -0.57 -6.85 -23.20
CA ILE A 20 -1.40 -7.90 -23.80
C ILE A 20 -0.70 -8.31 -25.10
N THR A 21 -0.09 -9.50 -25.08
CA THR A 21 0.73 -10.03 -26.19
C THR A 21 0.00 -10.07 -27.53
N ASP A 22 -1.32 -10.22 -27.51
CA ASP A 22 -2.13 -10.44 -28.70
C ASP A 22 -2.59 -9.13 -29.36
N THR A 23 -2.43 -7.99 -28.68
CA THR A 23 -2.93 -6.67 -29.14
C THR A 23 -1.83 -5.60 -29.24
N ASN A 24 -0.61 -5.87 -28.76
CA ASN A 24 0.43 -4.85 -28.53
C ASN A 24 0.01 -3.70 -27.59
N ASP A 25 -1.15 -3.82 -26.94
CA ASP A 25 -1.64 -2.80 -26.02
C ASP A 25 -1.04 -2.99 -24.62
N LEU A 26 -0.74 -1.87 -23.97
CA LEU A 26 -0.33 -1.81 -22.58
C LEU A 26 -1.52 -1.34 -21.74
N VAL A 27 -1.96 -2.17 -20.79
CA VAL A 27 -3.01 -1.83 -19.83
C VAL A 27 -2.39 -1.59 -18.47
N VAL A 28 -2.73 -0.47 -17.84
CA VAL A 28 -2.37 -0.19 -16.46
C VAL A 28 -3.54 -0.59 -15.57
N VAL A 29 -3.33 -1.58 -14.71
CA VAL A 29 -4.24 -1.97 -13.65
C VAL A 29 -3.83 -1.23 -12.39
N GLN A 30 -4.75 -0.44 -11.83
CA GLN A 30 -4.57 0.24 -10.55
C GLN A 30 -5.55 -0.34 -9.54
N GLY A 31 -5.04 -0.79 -8.41
CA GLY A 31 -5.82 -1.14 -7.23
C GLY A 31 -5.41 -0.26 -6.05
N GLU A 32 -6.39 0.25 -5.31
CA GLU A 32 -6.18 1.04 -4.10
C GLU A 32 -6.97 0.42 -2.95
N ALA A 33 -6.34 0.35 -1.77
CA ALA A 33 -6.98 -0.06 -0.53
C ALA A 33 -6.67 0.96 0.57
N ILE A 34 -7.70 1.45 1.24
CA ILE A 34 -7.60 2.39 2.37
C ILE A 34 -8.18 1.74 3.61
N VAL A 35 -7.41 1.71 4.70
CA VAL A 35 -7.83 1.19 6.00
C VAL A 35 -7.80 2.31 7.04
N ASP A 36 -8.95 2.59 7.65
CA ASP A 36 -9.04 3.50 8.79
C ASP A 36 -8.39 2.88 10.03
N LEU A 37 -7.40 3.57 10.60
CA LEU A 37 -6.67 3.10 11.77
C LEU A 37 -7.34 3.49 13.09
N ALA A 38 -8.36 4.36 13.07
CA ALA A 38 -9.06 4.83 14.27
C ALA A 38 -9.71 3.69 15.04
N GLN A 39 -10.21 2.66 14.34
CA GLN A 39 -10.86 1.50 14.96
C GLN A 39 -9.92 0.65 15.83
N PHE A 40 -8.59 0.80 15.67
CA PHE A 40 -7.60 -0.01 16.36
C PHE A 40 -6.99 0.67 17.59
N ASN A 41 -7.32 1.95 17.86
CA ASN A 41 -6.81 2.71 19.01
C ASN A 41 -5.28 2.58 19.23
N LEU A 42 -4.52 2.58 18.13
CA LEU A 42 -3.08 2.33 18.18
C LEU A 42 -2.33 3.42 18.96
N THR A 43 -1.35 2.97 19.75
CA THR A 43 -0.33 3.83 20.38
C THR A 43 0.69 4.32 19.34
N PRO A 44 1.47 5.39 19.63
CA PRO A 44 2.51 5.87 18.71
C PRO A 44 3.54 4.79 18.34
N GLU A 45 3.95 3.95 19.28
CA GLU A 45 4.91 2.88 19.03
C GLU A 45 4.32 1.78 18.12
N GLU A 46 3.01 1.49 18.27
CA GLU A 46 2.31 0.55 17.39
C GLU A 46 2.13 1.09 15.99
N VAL A 47 1.87 2.39 15.82
CA VAL A 47 1.84 3.04 14.49
C VAL A 47 3.20 2.91 13.80
N GLU A 48 4.31 3.12 14.51
CA GLU A 48 5.65 2.97 13.95
C GLU A 48 5.95 1.51 13.55
N LYS A 49 5.62 0.56 14.43
CA LYS A 49 5.78 -0.88 14.15
C LYS A 49 4.93 -1.30 12.94
N PHE A 50 3.67 -0.86 12.89
CA PHE A 50 2.76 -1.16 11.80
C PHE A 50 3.27 -0.57 10.47
N GLY A 51 3.78 0.66 10.48
CA GLY A 51 4.42 1.27 9.32
C GLY A 51 5.63 0.46 8.80
N LYS A 52 6.46 -0.07 9.70
CA LYS A 52 7.58 -0.97 9.32
C LYS A 52 7.09 -2.29 8.71
N ILE A 53 6.02 -2.87 9.27
CA ILE A 53 5.41 -4.10 8.76
C ILE A 53 4.86 -3.88 7.35
N LEU A 54 4.10 -2.81 7.13
CA LEU A 54 3.55 -2.46 5.81
C LEU A 54 4.66 -2.30 4.75
N ARG A 55 5.74 -1.58 5.08
CA ARG A 55 6.89 -1.43 4.16
C ARG A 55 7.53 -2.77 3.80
N LEU A 56 7.63 -3.70 4.75
CA LEU A 56 8.18 -5.03 4.49
C LEU A 56 7.25 -5.87 3.59
N ILE A 57 5.94 -5.82 3.85
CA ILE A 57 4.93 -6.49 3.02
C ILE A 57 5.02 -5.98 1.59
N ASN A 58 5.08 -4.65 1.40
CA ASN A 58 5.22 -4.05 0.08
C ASN A 58 6.45 -4.50 -0.68
N ALA A 59 7.61 -4.50 -0.03
CA ALA A 59 8.86 -4.92 -0.66
C ALA A 59 8.74 -6.36 -1.17
N LYS A 60 8.09 -7.23 -0.39
CA LYS A 60 7.83 -8.64 -0.77
C LYS A 60 6.78 -8.76 -1.89
N LEU A 61 5.72 -7.95 -1.84
CA LEU A 61 4.71 -7.92 -2.91
C LEU A 61 5.31 -7.43 -4.22
N ALA A 62 6.07 -6.33 -4.19
CA ALA A 62 6.78 -5.81 -5.36
C ALA A 62 7.73 -6.85 -5.94
N GLU A 63 8.54 -7.53 -5.11
CA GLU A 63 9.43 -8.60 -5.56
C GLU A 63 8.66 -9.77 -6.18
N SER A 64 7.54 -10.17 -5.57
CA SER A 64 6.69 -11.27 -6.06
C SER A 64 6.04 -10.90 -7.40
N PHE A 65 5.51 -9.69 -7.52
CA PHE A 65 4.88 -9.23 -8.76
C PHE A 65 5.89 -9.00 -9.86
N GLN A 66 7.09 -8.45 -9.58
CA GLN A 66 8.14 -8.29 -10.59
C GLN A 66 8.57 -9.61 -11.24
N LYS A 67 8.46 -10.75 -10.53
CA LYS A 67 8.71 -12.09 -11.09
C LYS A 67 7.69 -12.51 -12.15
N GLN A 68 6.45 -12.00 -12.06
CA GLN A 68 5.36 -12.35 -12.97
C GLN A 68 5.08 -11.24 -14.00
N PHE A 69 5.26 -9.98 -13.59
CA PHE A 69 4.98 -8.75 -14.33
C PHE A 69 6.14 -7.76 -14.11
N PRO A 70 7.10 -7.69 -15.06
CA PRO A 70 8.32 -6.90 -14.90
C PRO A 70 8.11 -5.41 -14.62
N ALA A 71 6.95 -4.86 -14.99
CA ALA A 71 6.58 -3.46 -14.78
C ALA A 71 5.48 -3.32 -13.69
N THR A 72 5.84 -3.58 -12.43
CA THR A 72 4.97 -3.40 -11.25
C THR A 72 5.54 -2.39 -10.27
N SER A 73 4.67 -1.54 -9.71
CA SER A 73 4.97 -0.63 -8.59
C SER A 73 3.98 -0.86 -7.44
N VAL A 74 4.48 -0.93 -6.21
CA VAL A 74 3.68 -1.06 -4.99
C VAL A 74 4.04 0.06 -4.04
N ILE A 75 3.06 0.85 -3.62
CA ILE A 75 3.23 1.98 -2.73
C ILE A 75 2.32 1.74 -1.53
N SER A 76 2.85 1.77 -0.31
CA SER A 76 1.99 1.84 0.88
C SER A 76 2.57 2.79 1.89
N GLU A 77 1.68 3.54 2.50
CA GLU A 77 2.01 4.58 3.44
C GLU A 77 0.92 4.76 4.49
N ILE A 78 1.34 5.22 5.66
CA ILE A 78 0.41 5.69 6.68
C ILE A 78 0.33 7.21 6.50
N ARG A 79 -0.87 7.71 6.23
CA ARG A 79 -1.15 9.12 5.95
C ARG A 79 -2.09 9.67 7.01
N VAL A 80 -2.09 10.99 7.15
CA VAL A 80 -3.17 11.68 7.86
C VAL A 80 -4.42 11.62 6.97
N LYS A 81 -5.60 11.42 7.57
CA LYS A 81 -6.90 11.53 6.89
C LYS A 81 -6.93 12.86 6.14
N SER A 82 -7.18 12.80 4.84
CA SER A 82 -7.47 14.00 4.06
C SER A 82 -8.86 14.51 4.47
N ALA A 83 -8.98 15.81 4.71
CA ALA A 83 -10.23 16.46 5.11
C ALA A 83 -11.28 16.42 4.00
#